data_AF-A0A6N8WPE2-F1
#
_entry.id   AF-A0A6N8WPE2-F1
#
_cell.length_a   1.000
_cell.length_b   1.000
_cell.length_c   1.000
_cell.angle_alpha   90.00
_cell.angle_beta   90.00
_cell.angle_gamma   90.00
#
_symmetry.space_group_name_H-M   'P 1'
#
loop_
_entity.id
_entity.type
_entity.pdbx_description
1 polymer ?
#
loop_
_entity_poly.entity_id
_entity_poly.type
_entity_poly.pdbx_seq_one_letter_code
_entity_poly.pdbx_strand_id
1 'polypeptide(L)'
;MVNNRSEAMMECKGYVAAVEFDDSVGRLHGRVVNSGPYPIATFEATDVDGIRREFERSIDEYLASCEQDGVEPRRPFSGTLNLRFSPGRTRLM
;
A
#
# COMPACT_ATOMS: atom_id res chain seq x y z
N MET A 1 -5.41 -24.94 20.50
CA MET A 1 -6.17 -24.09 19.57
C MET A 1 -5.15 -23.46 18.66
N VAL A 2 -5.05 -23.94 17.41
CA VAL A 2 -4.10 -23.40 16.44
C VAL A 2 -4.65 -22.03 16.06
N ASN A 3 -3.94 -20.97 16.47
CA ASN A 3 -4.30 -19.60 16.15
C ASN A 3 -4.04 -19.41 14.65
N ASN A 4 -4.94 -19.91 13.81
CA ASN A 4 -4.89 -19.77 12.35
C ASN A 4 -5.31 -18.34 11.96
N ARG A 5 -4.59 -17.34 12.47
CA ARG A 5 -4.61 -16.00 11.90
C ARG A 5 -3.85 -16.11 10.58
N SER A 6 -4.58 -16.31 9.49
CA SER A 6 -4.02 -16.23 8.14
C SER A 6 -3.72 -14.75 7.84
N GLU A 7 -2.64 -14.23 8.42
CA GLU A 7 -2.16 -12.87 8.19
C GLU A 7 -1.41 -12.87 6.85
N ALA A 8 -2.06 -12.36 5.81
CA ALA A 8 -1.46 -12.27 4.50
C ALA A 8 -0.74 -10.93 4.38
N MET A 9 0.55 -10.96 4.10
CA MET A 9 1.33 -9.75 3.81
C MET A 9 1.37 -9.51 2.31
N MET A 10 1.09 -8.27 1.90
CA MET A 10 1.13 -7.84 0.50
C MET A 10 2.11 -6.69 0.36
N GLU A 11 2.90 -6.69 -0.70
CA GLU A 11 3.82 -5.60 -1.02
C GLU A 11 3.46 -4.98 -2.37
N CYS A 12 3.42 -3.65 -2.42
CA CYS A 12 3.28 -2.91 -3.67
C CYS A 12 4.04 -1.59 -3.62
N LYS A 13 4.83 -1.28 -4.66
CA LYS A 13 5.65 -0.06 -4.78
C LYS A 13 6.52 0.19 -3.52
N GLY A 14 6.95 -0.88 -2.84
CA GLY A 14 7.73 -0.83 -1.59
C GLY A 14 6.90 -0.63 -0.31
N TYR A 15 5.58 -0.42 -0.41
CA TYR A 15 4.68 -0.39 0.74
C TYR A 15 4.25 -1.81 1.10
N VAL A 16 4.26 -2.12 2.38
CA VAL A 16 3.76 -3.39 2.90
C VAL A 16 2.44 -3.19 3.60
N ALA A 17 1.44 -3.98 3.21
CA ALA A 17 0.15 -4.06 3.83
C ALA A 17 -0.07 -5.42 4.50
N ALA A 18 -0.66 -5.38 5.68
CA ALA A 18 -1.16 -6.55 6.39
C ALA A 18 -2.65 -6.71 6.09
N VAL A 19 -3.03 -7.89 5.60
CA VAL A 19 -4.41 -8.28 5.32
C VAL A 19 -4.85 -9.30 6.35
N GLU A 20 -5.95 -9.00 7.01
CA GLU A 20 -6.60 -9.83 8.01
C GLU A 20 -8.00 -10.19 7.48
N PHE A 21 -8.35 -11.49 7.50
CA PHE A 21 -9.70 -11.91 7.15
C PHE A 21 -10.59 -11.85 8.39
N ASP A 22 -11.71 -11.13 8.27
CA ASP A 22 -12.74 -11.05 9.29
C ASP A 22 -13.92 -11.93 8.90
N ASP A 23 -14.08 -13.03 9.63
CA ASP A 23 -15.15 -14.01 9.45
C ASP A 23 -16.53 -13.47 9.86
N SER A 24 -16.57 -12.49 10.78
CA SER A 24 -17.84 -11.94 11.29
C SER A 24 -18.55 -11.07 10.25
N VAL A 25 -17.79 -10.36 9.41
CA VAL A 25 -18.33 -9.58 8.28
C VAL A 25 -18.08 -10.22 6.92
N GLY A 26 -17.30 -11.31 6.86
CA GLY A 26 -16.96 -12.00 5.60
C GLY A 26 -16.13 -11.13 4.65
N ARG A 27 -15.19 -10.34 5.20
CA ARG A 27 -14.40 -9.36 4.45
C ARG A 27 -12.93 -9.43 4.82
N LEU A 28 -12.08 -9.07 3.87
CA LEU A 28 -10.66 -8.88 4.04
C LEU A 28 -10.42 -7.42 4.42
N HIS A 29 -9.74 -7.20 5.54
CA HIS A 29 -9.35 -5.88 6.02
C HIS A 29 -7.83 -5.72 5.88
N GLY A 30 -7.42 -4.77 5.05
CA GLY A 30 -6.03 -4.48 4.73
C GLY A 30 -5.57 -3.14 5.26
N ARG A 31 -4.36 -3.08 5.80
CA ARG A 31 -3.75 -1.84 6.31
C ARG A 31 -2.28 -1.76 5.99
N VAL A 32 -1.80 -0.58 5.61
CA VAL A 32 -0.37 -0.34 5.39
C VAL A 32 0.36 -0.26 6.72
N VAL A 33 1.31 -1.16 6.96
CA VAL A 33 2.03 -1.28 8.24
C VAL A 33 3.44 -0.68 8.19
N ASN A 34 3.98 -0.45 7.00
CA ASN A 34 5.37 -0.02 6.80
C ASN A 34 5.50 1.52 6.63
N SER A 35 4.49 2.30 7.01
CA SER A 35 4.42 3.77 6.80
C SER A 35 4.60 4.62 8.07
N GLY A 36 5.06 4.02 9.16
CA GLY A 36 5.26 4.70 10.46
C GLY A 36 4.23 4.30 11.52
N PRO A 37 4.01 5.12 12.57
CA PRO A 37 3.17 4.76 13.71
C PRO A 37 1.67 4.68 13.39
N TYR A 38 1.25 5.28 12.26
CA TYR A 38 -0.12 5.25 11.78
C TYR A 38 -0.14 4.75 10.32
N PRO A 39 -1.14 3.93 9.95
CA PRO A 39 -1.30 3.48 8.57
C PRO A 39 -1.65 4.69 7.69
N ILE A 40 -0.94 4.84 6.57
CA ILE A 40 -1.25 5.89 5.58
C ILE A 40 -2.50 5.54 4.75
N ALA A 41 -2.84 4.26 4.69
CA ALA A 41 -4.01 3.76 3.99
C ALA A 41 -4.53 2.48 4.64
N THR A 42 -5.86 2.35 4.66
CA THR A 42 -6.62 1.18 5.08
C THR A 42 -7.70 0.92 4.04
N PHE A 43 -7.93 -0.34 3.71
CA PHE A 43 -8.83 -0.75 2.64
C PHE A 43 -9.48 -2.07 2.98
N GLU A 44 -10.66 -2.31 2.42
CA GLU A 44 -11.46 -3.50 2.67
C GLU A 44 -11.95 -4.06 1.35
N ALA A 45 -12.03 -5.39 1.25
CA ALA A 45 -12.65 -6.03 0.09
C ALA A 45 -13.27 -7.36 0.47
N THR A 46 -14.07 -7.90 -0.45
CA THR A 46 -14.66 -9.25 -0.34
C THR A 46 -13.73 -10.33 -0.89
N ASP A 47 -12.74 -9.95 -1.69
CA ASP A 47 -11.92 -10.88 -2.47
C ASP A 47 -10.45 -10.43 -2.53
N VAL A 48 -9.55 -11.38 -2.77
CA VAL A 48 -8.09 -11.13 -2.84
C VAL A 48 -7.72 -10.21 -3.99
N ASP A 49 -8.42 -10.30 -5.13
CA ASP A 49 -8.19 -9.39 -6.25
C ASP A 49 -8.64 -7.96 -5.93
N GLY A 50 -9.83 -7.83 -5.34
CA GLY A 50 -10.39 -6.54 -4.94
C GLY A 50 -9.49 -5.83 -3.92
N ILE A 51 -8.99 -6.56 -2.92
CA ILE A 51 -8.15 -5.96 -1.88
C ILE A 51 -6.80 -5.51 -2.46
N ARG A 52 -6.25 -6.27 -3.41
CA ARG A 52 -5.03 -5.88 -4.12
C ARG A 52 -5.26 -4.61 -4.92
N ARG A 53 -6.36 -4.52 -5.65
CA ARG A 53 -6.69 -3.33 -6.45
C ARG A 53 -6.88 -2.09 -5.60
N GLU A 54 -7.61 -2.21 -4.49
CA GLU A 54 -7.83 -1.09 -3.57
C GLU A 54 -6.54 -0.67 -2.86
N PHE A 55 -5.65 -1.61 -2.58
CA PHE A 55 -4.31 -1.32 -2.08
C PHE A 55 -3.49 -0.52 -3.09
N GLU A 56 -3.39 -1.01 -4.33
CA GLU A 56 -2.63 -0.34 -5.39
C GLU A 56 -3.17 1.06 -5.66
N ARG A 57 -4.50 1.21 -5.70
CA ARG A 57 -5.18 2.49 -5.88
C ARG A 57 -4.92 3.45 -4.73
N SER A 58 -5.01 3.00 -3.48
CA SER A 58 -4.72 3.84 -2.31
C SER A 58 -3.28 4.37 -2.32
N ILE A 59 -2.31 3.52 -2.70
CA ILE A 59 -0.91 3.96 -2.81
C ILE A 59 -0.72 4.92 -3.97
N ASP A 60 -1.36 4.68 -5.11
CA ASP A 60 -1.29 5.57 -6.27
C ASP A 60 -1.88 6.95 -5.96
N GLU A 61 -3.06 7.01 -5.34
CA GLU A 61 -3.67 8.26 -4.89
C GLU A 61 -2.80 8.98 -3.85
N TYR A 62 -2.18 8.24 -2.93
CA TYR A 62 -1.23 8.80 -1.97
C TYR A 62 -0.02 9.44 -2.65
N LEU A 63 0.60 8.73 -3.61
CA LEU A 63 1.75 9.22 -4.35
C LEU A 63 1.39 10.41 -5.23
N ALA A 64 0.24 10.34 -5.92
CA ALA A 64 -0.25 11.43 -6.77
C ALA A 64 -0.52 12.70 -5.96
N SER A 65 -1.16 12.59 -4.79
CA SER A 65 -1.32 13.74 -3.89
C SER A 65 0.02 14.26 -3.41
N CYS A 66 0.98 13.38 -3.06
CA CYS A 66 2.32 13.82 -2.66
C CYS A 66 3.03 14.59 -3.79
N GLU A 67 2.91 14.13 -5.05
CA GLU A 67 3.46 14.81 -6.22
C GLU A 67 2.76 16.15 -6.50
N GLN A 68 1.44 16.23 -6.31
CA GLN A 68 0.65 17.46 -6.49
C GLN A 68 0.97 18.52 -5.44
N ASP A 69 1.10 18.11 -4.17
CA ASP A 69 1.44 18.98 -3.05
C ASP A 69 2.96 19.27 -2.98
N GLY A 70 3.78 18.59 -3.78
CA GLY A 70 5.24 18.73 -3.77
C GLY A 70 5.88 18.25 -2.47
N VAL A 71 5.20 17.36 -1.74
CA VAL A 71 5.66 16.77 -0.48
C VAL A 71 6.33 15.43 -0.74
N GLU A 72 7.43 15.14 -0.04
CA GLU A 72 8.04 13.82 -0.14
C GLU A 72 7.08 12.76 0.43
N PRO A 73 6.72 11.72 -0.35
CA PRO A 73 5.89 10.65 0.16
C PRO A 73 6.60 9.98 1.34
N ARG A 74 5.83 9.60 2.36
CA ARG A 74 6.33 8.87 3.53
C ARG A 74 7.03 7.63 3.02
N ARG A 75 8.35 7.58 3.27
CA ARG A 75 9.18 6.46 2.86
C ARG A 75 8.66 5.23 3.58
N PRO A 76 8.30 4.16 2.82
CA PRO A 76 8.25 2.87 3.44
C PRO A 76 9.61 2.58 4.09
N PHE A 77 9.63 2.01 5.29
CA PHE A 77 10.82 1.38 5.88
C PHE A 77 11.28 0.24 4.97
N SER A 78 11.92 0.61 3.86
CA SER A 78 12.61 -0.29 2.97
C SER A 78 14.01 -0.47 3.53
N GLY A 79 14.32 -1.71 3.91
CA GLY A 79 15.69 -2.09 4.24
C GLY A 79 16.66 -1.90 3.08
N THR A 80 16.22 -1.61 1.84
CA THR A 80 17.10 -1.32 0.69
C THR A 80 16.36 -0.59 -0.45
N LEU A 81 16.67 0.71 -0.60
CA LEU A 81 17.18 1.38 -1.82
C LEU A 81 16.25 1.81 -3.01
N ASN A 82 16.50 3.07 -3.42
CA ASN A 82 16.37 3.75 -4.72
C ASN A 82 15.02 3.91 -5.42
N LEU A 83 14.27 4.93 -5.00
CA LEU A 83 13.33 5.63 -5.86
C LEU A 83 14.08 6.69 -6.69
N ARG A 84 14.62 6.31 -7.86
CA ARG A 84 14.97 7.28 -8.91
C ARG A 84 13.71 7.55 -9.72
N PHE A 85 12.94 8.55 -9.32
CA PHE A 85 12.01 9.19 -10.25
C PHE A 85 12.84 10.02 -11.24
N SER A 86 13.12 9.47 -12.42
CA SER A 86 13.53 10.29 -13.56
C SER A 86 12.26 10.56 -14.38
N PRO A 87 11.81 11.82 -14.48
CA PRO A 87 10.56 12.14 -15.15
C PRO A 87 10.69 11.84 -16.64
N GLY A 88 9.79 11.02 -17.16
CA GLY A 88 9.56 10.88 -18.59
C GLY A 88 9.00 12.18 -19.15
N ARG A 89 9.86 13.16 -19.41
CA ARG A 89 9.57 14.32 -20.26
C ARG A 89 10.43 14.21 -21.53
N THR A 90 10.12 13.22 -22.37
CA THR A 90 10.70 13.15 -23.72
C THR A 90 10.07 14.25 -24.57
N ARG A 91 10.74 15.41 -24.63
CA ARG A 91 10.61 16.37 -25.72
C ARG A 91 11.90 17.18 -25.88
N LEU A 92 12.65 16.91 -26.94
CA LEU A 92 13.46 17.89 -27.70
C LEU A 92 13.82 17.23 -29.05
N MET A 93 13.21 17.72 -30.13
CA MET A 93 13.81 18.40 -31.30
C MET A 93 14.69 17.52 -32.17
#